data_AF-W7AU88-F1
#
_entry.id   AF-W7AU88-F1
#
_cell.length_a   1.000
_cell.length_b   1.000
_cell.length_c   1.000
_cell.angle_alpha   90.00
_cell.angle_beta   90.00
_cell.angle_gamma   90.00
#
_symmetry.space_group_name_H-M   'P 1'
#
loop_
_entity.id
_entity.type
_entity.pdbx_description
1 polymer ?
#
loop_
_entity_poly.entity_id
_entity_poly.type
_entity_poly.pdbx_seq_one_letter_code
_entity_poly.pdbx_strand_id
1 'polypeptide(L)' 'MIVNGDMTQIDLPKGTVSGLVNAEQVLNHVKNIGFVYFEHHDVVRHPLVAEIIKAYERN' A
#
# COMPACT_ATOMS: atom_id res chain seq x y z
N MET A 1 13.10 -2.37 13.32
CA MET A 1 13.15 -1.64 12.04
C MET A 1 11.77 -1.75 11.41
N ILE A 2 11.29 -0.68 10.77
CA ILE A 2 9.99 -0.63 10.10
C ILE A 2 10.26 -0.24 8.64
N VAL A 3 9.60 -0.92 7.72
CA VAL A 3 9.60 -0.58 6.28
C VAL A 3 8.17 -0.33 5.89
N ASN A 4 7.90 0.81 5.25
CA ASN A 4 6.59 1.14 4.71
C ASN A 4 6.64 1.19 3.17
N GLY A 5 5.49 0.97 2.54
CA GLY A 5 5.33 1.09 1.10
C GLY A 5 3.87 1.02 0.70
N ASP A 6 3.56 1.41 -0.54
CA ASP A 6 2.24 1.33 -1.14
C ASP A 6 2.28 0.39 -2.35
N MET A 7 1.59 -0.74 -2.25
CA MET A 7 1.56 -1.75 -3.31
C MET A 7 0.83 -1.28 -4.57
N THR A 8 0.01 -0.22 -4.47
CA THR A 8 -0.72 0.35 -5.62
C THR A 8 0.15 1.30 -6.46
N GLN A 9 1.28 1.76 -5.92
CA GLN A 9 2.16 2.74 -6.56
C GLN A 9 3.41 2.08 -7.17
N ILE A 10 3.20 1.18 -8.13
CA ILE A 10 4.30 0.52 -8.85
C ILE A 10 4.66 1.33 -10.10
N ASP A 11 5.64 2.23 -9.95
CA ASP A 11 6.31 2.93 -11.05
C ASP A 11 7.56 2.15 -11.48
N LEU A 12 7.37 1.03 -12.18
CA LEU A 12 8.47 0.26 -12.74
C LEU A 12 8.24 -0.03 -14.23
N PRO A 13 9.32 -0.23 -15.03
CA PRO A 13 9.18 -0.65 -16.42
C PRO A 13 8.33 -1.92 -16.54
N LYS A 14 7.54 -2.02 -17.61
CA LYS A 14 6.68 -3.18 -17.86
C LYS A 14 7.46 -4.49 -17.76
N GLY A 15 6.91 -5.46 -17.02
CA GLY A 15 7.54 -6.76 -16.79
C GLY A 15 8.51 -6.80 -15.61
N THR A 16 8.79 -5.67 -14.97
CA THR A 16 9.59 -5.62 -13.74
C THR A 16 8.73 -6.01 -12.55
N VAL A 17 9.22 -6.92 -11.72
CA VAL A 17 8.56 -7.30 -10.46
C VAL A 17 8.79 -6.22 -9.41
N SER A 18 7.75 -5.82 -8.69
CA SER A 18 7.88 -4.90 -7.55
C SER A 18 8.74 -5.52 -6.45
N GLY A 19 9.75 -4.78 -6.00
CA GLY A 19 10.60 -5.19 -4.89
C GLY A 19 9.82 -5.36 -3.58
N LEU A 20 8.79 -4.54 -3.36
CA LEU A 20 7.93 -4.64 -2.18
C LEU A 20 7.11 -5.94 -2.20
N VAL A 21 6.47 -6.24 -3.33
CA VAL A 21 5.70 -7.48 -3.53
C VAL A 21 6.60 -8.71 -3.45
N ASN A 22 7.79 -8.64 -4.04
CA ASN A 22 8.75 -9.73 -3.96
C ASN A 22 9.25 -9.95 -2.53
N ALA A 23 9.57 -8.88 -1.79
CA ALA A 23 10.02 -8.97 -0.41
C ALA A 23 8.95 -9.62 0.48
N GLU A 24 7.68 -9.26 0.31
CA GLU A 24 6.57 -9.90 1.00
C GLU A 24 6.50 -11.41 0.72
N GLN A 25 6.56 -11.82 -0.55
CA GLN A 25 6.55 -13.24 -0.94
C GLN A 25 7.74 -14.02 -0.37
N VAL A 26 8.93 -13.42 -0.36
CA VAL A 26 10.16 -14.05 0.13
C VAL A 26 10.21 -14.09 1.65
N LEU A 27 9.63 -13.11 2.34
CA LEU A 27 9.81 -12.96 3.80
C LEU A 27 8.59 -13.43 4.62
N ASN A 28 7.47 -13.80 3.98
CA ASN A 28 6.22 -14.23 4.64
C ASN A 28 6.36 -15.41 5.64
N HIS A 29 7.42 -16.21 5.53
CA HIS A 29 7.65 -17.38 6.38
C HIS A 29 8.76 -17.15 7.43
N VAL A 30 9.36 -15.97 7.48
CA VAL A 30 10.39 -15.63 8.48
C VAL A 30 9.70 -15.32 9.81
N LYS A 31 9.90 -16.19 10.81
CA LYS A 31 9.24 -16.15 12.14
C LYS A 31 9.24 -14.79 12.84
N ASN A 32 10.24 -13.95 12.60
CA ASN A 32 10.43 -12.68 13.30
C ASN A 32 10.04 -11.46 12.46
N ILE A 33 9.34 -11.66 11.32
CA ILE A 33 8.83 -10.59 10.46
C ILE A 33 7.31 -10.63 10.48
N GLY A 34 6.69 -9.48 10.77
CA GLY A 34 5.25 -9.29 10.67
C GLY A 34 4.91 -8.38 9.49
N PHE A 35 3.77 -8.64 8.86
CA PHE A 35 3.21 -7.81 7.81
C PHE A 35 1.94 -7.13 8.34
N VAL A 36 1.82 -5.83 8.09
CA VAL A 36 0.68 -5.02 8.48
C VAL A 36 0.16 -4.32 7.24
N TYR A 37 -1.11 -4.53 6.92
CA TYR A 37 -1.79 -3.92 5.78
C TYR A 37 -2.78 -2.90 6.30
N PHE A 38 -2.74 -1.71 5.73
CA PHE A 38 -3.70 -0.65 6.04
C PHE A 38 -4.77 -0.62 4.95
N GLU A 39 -6.02 -0.50 5.37
CA GLU A 39 -7.15 -0.28 4.50
C GLU A 39 -7.54 1.21 4.47
N HIS A 40 -8.47 1.57 3.59
CA HIS A 40 -8.97 2.94 3.47
C HIS A 40 -9.51 3.51 4.79
N HIS A 41 -10.04 2.64 5.66
CA HIS A 41 -10.62 3.01 6.95
C HIS A 41 -9.57 3.31 8.03
N ASP A 42 -8.34 2.81 7.87
CA ASP A 42 -7.22 3.11 8.78
C ASP A 42 -6.62 4.51 8.55
N VAL A 43 -6.99 5.15 7.45
CA VAL A 43 -6.44 6.45 7.05
C VAL A 43 -7.35 7.58 7.53
N VAL A 44 -6.87 8.31 8.54
CA VAL A 44 -7.47 9.56 8.98
C VAL A 44 -7.14 10.66 7.96
N ARG A 45 -8.18 11.20 7.31
CA ARG A 45 -8.06 12.29 6.32
C ARG A 45 -8.74 13.54 6.86
N HIS A 46 -8.25 14.70 6.46
CA HIS A 46 -8.99 15.95 6.67
C HIS A 46 -10.37 15.85 5.98
N PRO A 47 -11.48 16.30 6.62
CA PRO A 47 -12.83 16.14 6.08
C PRO A 47 -12.97 16.61 4.62
N LEU A 48 -12.40 17.78 4.29
CA LEU A 48 -12.39 18.32 2.93
C LEU A 48 -11.75 17.37 1.91
N VAL A 49 -10.65 16.70 2.24
CA VAL A 49 -9.97 15.77 1.33
C VAL A 49 -10.83 14.54 1.07
N ALA A 50 -11.54 14.05 2.10
CA ALA A 50 -12.48 12.94 1.93
C ALA A 50 -13.66 13.32 1.02
N GLU A 51 -14.17 14.56 1.11
CA GLU A 51 -15.22 15.05 0.21
C GLU A 51 -14.74 15.16 -1.24
N ILE A 52 -13.51 15.67 -1.45
CA ILE A 52 -12.90 15.73 -2.78
C ILE A 52 -12.79 14.32 -3.39
N ILE A 53 -12.25 13.35 -2.66
CA ILE A 53 -12.11 11.96 -3.16
C ILE A 53 -13.48 11.38 -3.54
N LYS A 54 -14.50 11.51 -2.67
CA LYS A 54 -15.86 11.03 -2.94
C LYS A 54 -16.49 11.66 -4.19
N ALA A 55 -16.12 12.89 -4.54
CA ALA A 55 -16.60 13.55 -5.75
C ALA A 55 -16.00 12.91 -7.02
N TYR A 56 -14.73 12.51 -6.98
CA TYR A 56 -14.07 11.82 -8.09
C TYR A 56 -14.51 10.37 -8.24
N GLU A 57 -14.79 9.64 -7.15
CA GLU A 57 -15.26 8.24 -7.19
C GLU A 57 -16.67 8.06 -7.80
N ARG A 58 -17.45 9.14 -7.93
CA ARG A 58 -18.81 9.11 -8.51
C ARG A 58 -18.83 9.28 -10.04
N ASN A 59 -17.67 9.41 -10.67
CA ASN A 59 -17.49 9.47 -12.13
C ASN A 59 -16.60 8.31 -12.59
#